data_AF-A0A6A5V288-F1
#
_entry.id   AF-A0A6A5V288-F1
#
_cell.length_a   1.000
_cell.length_b   1.000
_cell.length_c   1.000
_cell.angle_alpha   90.00
_cell.angle_beta   90.00
_cell.angle_gamma   90.00
#
_symmetry.space_group_name_H-M   'P 1'
#
loop_
_entity.id
_entity.type
_entity.pdbx_description
1 polymer ?
#
loop_
_entity_poly.entity_id
_entity_poly.type
_entity_poly.pdbx_seq_one_letter_code
_entity_poly.pdbx_strand_id
1 'polypeptide(L)'
;MYENVATYHRITEILSPNIASPKDFRVPPCKLGEFPSDEPYIEYDGKEIETAILKTYLHWLEHGTVPRPCIQPHEQDFPFLAKLYVLGEEFSDVECKNAVVDTIIAVVVKTKRCPIGGATNIIYAGTKEGSPARHLLVELFAQNVYIGRTCGRTWMDEFKECPHEFLVDAMKALDETRGKPQYRPYPGIDVHTSYHG
;
A
#
# COMPACT_ATOMS: atom_id res chain seq x y z
N MET A 1 -4.40 -0.09 -30.50
CA MET A 1 -3.16 -0.40 -29.76
C MET A 1 -2.02 0.60 -30.10
N TYR A 2 -2.28 1.92 -30.15
CA TYR A 2 -1.23 2.93 -30.40
C TYR A 2 -1.52 4.30 -29.74
N GLU A 3 -2.20 4.32 -28.58
CA GLU A 3 -2.46 5.59 -27.88
C GLU A 3 -1.40 5.93 -26.81
N ASN A 4 -0.52 4.99 -26.47
CA ASN A 4 0.43 5.18 -25.36
C ASN A 4 1.79 5.80 -25.76
N VAL A 5 2.09 5.91 -27.06
CA VAL A 5 3.39 6.41 -27.55
C VAL A 5 3.47 7.94 -27.54
N ALA A 6 2.33 8.63 -27.72
CA ALA A 6 2.28 10.10 -27.73
C ALA A 6 2.42 10.70 -26.32
N THR A 7 1.86 10.03 -25.30
CA THR A 7 2.03 10.40 -23.89
C THR A 7 3.48 10.18 -23.44
N TYR A 8 4.12 9.11 -23.94
CA TYR A 8 5.50 8.77 -23.64
C TYR A 8 6.50 9.86 -24.09
N HIS A 9 6.34 10.38 -25.31
CA HIS A 9 7.22 11.43 -25.84
C HIS A 9 7.17 12.73 -25.02
N ARG A 10 5.99 13.10 -24.51
CA ARG A 10 5.79 14.35 -23.78
C ARG A 10 6.41 14.32 -22.38
N ILE A 11 6.46 13.15 -21.74
CA ILE A 11 7.10 12.95 -20.43
C ILE A 11 8.62 12.87 -20.58
N THR A 12 9.12 12.23 -21.64
CA THR A 12 10.57 12.15 -21.90
C THR A 12 11.19 13.49 -22.27
N GLU A 13 10.46 14.39 -22.94
CA GLU A 13 10.94 15.74 -23.30
C GLU A 13 11.06 16.68 -22.10
N ILE A 14 10.27 16.48 -21.04
CA ILE A 14 10.32 17.30 -19.82
C ILE A 14 11.53 16.92 -18.93
N LEU A 15 12.09 15.71 -19.09
CA LEU A 15 13.02 15.10 -18.13
C LEU A 15 14.43 14.78 -18.65
N SER A 16 14.95 15.44 -19.69
CA SER A 16 16.39 15.32 -20.02
C SER A 16 17.00 16.59 -20.60
N PRO A 17 18.12 17.07 -20.01
CA PRO A 17 19.38 16.35 -20.17
C PRO A 17 20.20 16.23 -18.87
N ASN A 18 20.18 15.05 -18.24
CA ASN A 18 21.31 14.47 -17.48
C ASN A 18 20.86 13.16 -16.82
N ILE A 19 20.77 12.08 -17.60
CA ILE A 19 20.59 10.74 -17.04
C ILE A 19 21.98 10.16 -16.80
N ALA A 20 22.43 10.26 -15.55
CA ALA A 20 23.61 9.57 -15.06
C ALA A 20 23.37 8.05 -15.07
N SER A 21 24.45 7.31 -15.35
CA SER A 21 24.52 5.86 -15.50
C SER A 21 23.83 5.05 -14.37
N PRO A 22 23.36 3.80 -14.62
CA PRO A 22 22.54 2.97 -13.72
C PRO A 22 23.12 2.55 -12.35
N LYS A 23 24.16 3.23 -11.83
CA LYS A 23 24.84 2.89 -10.57
C LYS A 23 24.47 3.80 -9.40
N ASP A 24 23.73 4.88 -9.66
CA ASP A 24 23.52 5.94 -8.66
C ASP A 24 22.07 6.07 -8.17
N PHE A 25 21.18 5.10 -8.43
CA PHE A 25 19.88 5.04 -7.76
C PHE A 25 20.06 4.55 -6.30
N ARG A 26 20.69 5.40 -5.48
CA ARG A 26 20.66 5.32 -4.02
C ARG A 26 19.52 6.20 -3.54
N VAL A 27 18.33 5.63 -3.37
CA VAL A 27 17.37 6.21 -2.42
C VAL A 27 18.05 6.13 -1.04
N PRO A 28 18.15 7.23 -0.28
CA PRO A 28 18.83 7.23 1.01
C PRO A 28 18.26 6.14 1.93
N PRO A 29 19.08 5.57 2.82
CA PRO A 29 18.65 4.52 3.74
C PRO A 29 17.43 5.00 4.52
N CYS A 30 16.46 4.11 4.72
CA CYS A 30 15.16 4.38 5.32
C CYS A 30 15.31 5.09 6.67
N LYS A 31 15.38 6.43 6.63
CA LYS A 31 15.36 7.30 7.79
C LYS A 31 13.92 7.78 7.93
N LEU A 32 13.32 7.36 9.03
CA LEU A 32 12.01 7.81 9.47
C LEU A 32 11.94 9.35 9.38
N GLY A 33 10.99 9.89 8.64
CA GLY A 33 10.69 11.33 8.67
C GLY A 33 11.57 12.26 7.85
N GLU A 34 12.46 11.74 7.00
CA GLU A 34 13.20 12.55 6.01
C GLU A 34 12.91 12.05 4.59
N PHE A 35 11.64 11.96 4.19
CA PHE A 35 11.35 12.29 2.80
C PHE A 35 11.58 13.79 2.71
N PRO A 36 12.49 14.29 1.85
CA PRO A 36 12.64 15.73 1.69
C PRO A 36 11.25 16.28 1.35
N SER A 37 10.71 17.15 2.21
CA SER A 37 9.45 17.87 1.95
C SER A 37 9.49 18.66 0.64
N ASP A 38 10.70 18.83 0.11
CA ASP A 38 11.04 19.60 -1.07
C ASP A 38 11.30 18.71 -2.30
N GLU A 39 11.00 17.39 -2.23
CA GLU A 39 11.01 16.61 -3.46
C GLU A 39 9.97 17.17 -4.44
N PRO A 40 10.38 17.49 -5.68
CA PRO A 40 9.50 18.16 -6.61
C PRO A 40 8.31 17.25 -6.94
N TYR A 41 7.12 17.84 -6.94
CA TYR A 41 5.94 17.26 -7.54
C TYR A 41 5.88 17.71 -9.00
N ILE A 42 5.36 16.87 -9.87
CA ILE A 42 4.93 17.31 -11.21
C ILE A 42 3.41 17.37 -11.25
N GLU A 43 2.88 18.38 -11.92
CA GLU A 43 1.45 18.43 -12.23
C GLU A 43 1.23 17.62 -13.52
N TYR A 44 0.37 16.61 -13.46
CA TYR A 44 -0.06 15.82 -14.60
C TYR A 44 -1.57 15.62 -14.53
N ASP A 45 -2.28 16.00 -15.58
CA ASP A 45 -3.74 15.93 -15.67
C ASP A 45 -4.45 16.58 -14.46
N GLY A 46 -3.91 17.70 -13.96
CA GLY A 46 -4.43 18.43 -12.80
C GLY A 46 -4.19 17.74 -11.45
N LYS A 47 -3.32 16.72 -11.39
CA LYS A 47 -2.91 16.03 -10.16
C LYS A 47 -1.43 16.20 -9.90
N GLU A 48 -1.08 16.40 -8.63
CA GLU A 48 0.31 16.40 -8.18
C GLU A 48 0.81 14.95 -8.06
N ILE A 49 1.85 14.62 -8.82
CA ILE A 49 2.53 13.32 -8.77
C ILE A 49 3.93 13.52 -8.22
N GLU A 50 4.25 12.80 -7.16
CA GLU A 50 5.60 12.76 -6.58
C GLU A 50 6.63 12.27 -7.61
N THR A 51 7.70 13.05 -7.83
CA THR A 51 8.71 12.68 -8.83
C THR A 51 9.40 11.35 -8.52
N ALA A 52 9.58 10.96 -7.27
CA ALA A 52 10.11 9.65 -6.91
C ALA A 52 9.22 8.49 -7.39
N ILE A 53 7.89 8.64 -7.29
CA ILE A 53 6.93 7.63 -7.77
C ILE A 53 6.96 7.56 -9.29
N LEU A 54 7.00 8.72 -9.97
CA LEU A 54 7.11 8.76 -11.43
C LEU A 54 8.41 8.12 -11.92
N LYS A 55 9.56 8.44 -11.32
CA LYS A 55 10.86 7.83 -11.67
C LYS A 55 10.83 6.31 -11.51
N THR A 56 10.16 5.84 -10.48
CA THR A 56 9.98 4.40 -10.21
C THR A 56 9.09 3.74 -11.25
N TYR A 57 8.03 4.42 -11.68
CA TYR A 57 7.20 3.97 -12.78
C TYR A 57 7.98 3.92 -14.11
N LEU A 58 8.81 4.92 -14.41
CA LEU A 58 9.69 4.91 -15.58
C LEU A 58 10.69 3.76 -15.53
N HIS A 59 11.31 3.52 -14.37
CA HIS A 59 12.19 2.37 -14.16
C HIS A 59 11.45 1.04 -14.39
N TRP A 60 10.20 0.92 -13.93
CA TRP A 60 9.35 -0.23 -14.23
C TRP A 60 9.16 -0.42 -15.74
N LEU A 61 8.84 0.64 -16.49
CA LEU A 61 8.66 0.57 -17.93
C LEU A 61 9.95 0.17 -18.68
N GLU A 62 11.11 0.63 -18.21
CA GLU A 62 12.40 0.34 -18.84
C GLU A 62 12.93 -1.05 -18.52
N HIS A 63 12.69 -1.55 -17.30
CA HIS A 63 13.36 -2.74 -16.78
C HIS A 63 12.43 -3.89 -16.38
N GLY A 64 11.11 -3.65 -16.30
CA GLY A 64 10.14 -4.64 -15.82
C GLY A 64 10.35 -5.04 -14.36
N THR A 65 10.96 -4.16 -13.56
CA THR A 65 11.20 -4.39 -12.13
C THR A 65 10.67 -3.24 -11.31
N VAL A 66 10.08 -3.52 -10.15
CA VAL A 66 9.57 -2.48 -9.24
C VAL A 66 10.64 -2.20 -8.17
N PRO A 67 11.36 -1.05 -8.24
CA PRO A 67 12.32 -0.72 -7.21
C PRO A 67 11.61 -0.35 -5.92
N ARG A 68 12.24 -0.70 -4.78
CA ARG A 68 11.74 -0.39 -3.43
C ARG A 68 12.66 0.64 -2.76
N PRO A 69 12.12 1.54 -1.92
CA PRO A 69 12.94 2.48 -1.14
C PRO A 69 13.92 1.77 -0.22
N CYS A 70 13.48 0.70 0.46
CA CYS A 70 14.35 -0.05 1.37
C CYS A 70 15.09 -1.18 0.64
N ILE A 71 16.42 -1.24 0.85
CA ILE A 71 17.30 -2.28 0.29
C ILE A 71 16.77 -3.67 0.64
N GLN A 72 16.40 -3.88 1.91
CA GLN A 72 15.74 -5.10 2.36
C GLN A 72 14.23 -4.87 2.49
N PRO A 73 13.39 -5.90 2.29
CA PRO A 73 11.95 -5.82 2.53
C PRO A 73 11.64 -5.23 3.90
N HIS A 74 10.90 -4.12 3.91
CA HIS A 74 10.56 -3.40 5.13
C HIS A 74 9.13 -2.85 5.07
N GLU A 75 8.47 -2.71 6.23
CA GLU A 75 7.09 -2.18 6.30
C GLU A 75 6.97 -0.73 5.77
N GLN A 76 8.09 0.01 5.76
CA GLN A 76 8.17 1.36 5.20
C GLN A 76 8.12 1.38 3.65
N ASP A 77 8.23 0.22 2.99
CA ASP A 77 8.02 0.15 1.54
C ASP A 77 6.53 0.30 1.18
N PHE A 78 5.60 -0.01 2.09
CA PHE A 78 4.18 -0.09 1.76
C PHE A 78 3.55 1.22 1.28
N PRO A 79 3.78 2.39 1.91
CA PRO A 79 3.22 3.65 1.41
C PRO A 79 3.71 4.00 0.00
N PHE A 80 4.97 3.71 -0.30
CA PHE A 80 5.56 3.96 -1.61
C PHE A 80 4.96 3.04 -2.69
N LEU A 81 4.85 1.74 -2.38
CA LEU A 81 4.21 0.77 -3.26
C LEU A 81 2.72 1.08 -3.47
N ALA A 82 2.02 1.56 -2.44
CA ALA A 82 0.63 2.01 -2.55
C ALA A 82 0.48 3.18 -3.52
N LYS A 83 1.34 4.20 -3.44
CA LYS A 83 1.34 5.34 -4.38
C LYS A 83 1.62 4.88 -5.81
N LEU A 84 2.58 3.96 -6.00
CA LEU A 84 2.87 3.41 -7.32
C LEU A 84 1.69 2.61 -7.90
N TYR A 85 0.97 1.84 -7.06
CA TYR A 85 -0.24 1.17 -7.49
C TYR A 85 -1.31 2.17 -7.95
N VAL A 86 -1.54 3.24 -7.19
CA VAL A 86 -2.49 4.31 -7.55
C VAL A 86 -2.11 4.96 -8.88
N LEU A 87 -0.81 5.20 -9.11
CA LEU A 87 -0.33 5.70 -10.39
C LEU A 87 -0.60 4.70 -11.53
N GLY A 88 -0.41 3.41 -11.29
CA GLY A 88 -0.76 2.35 -12.25
C GLY A 88 -2.27 2.29 -12.54
N GLU A 89 -3.14 2.56 -11.57
CA GLU A 89 -4.59 2.71 -11.81
C GLU A 89 -4.88 3.92 -12.70
N GLU A 90 -4.26 5.06 -12.43
CA GLU A 90 -4.43 6.28 -13.22
C GLU A 90 -4.04 6.05 -14.69
N PHE A 91 -2.94 5.36 -14.93
CA PHE A 91 -2.46 5.03 -16.28
C PHE A 91 -3.10 3.79 -16.87
N SER A 92 -4.03 3.14 -16.16
CA SER A 92 -4.64 1.87 -16.57
C SER A 92 -3.61 0.79 -16.93
N ASP A 93 -2.44 0.81 -16.30
CA ASP A 93 -1.35 -0.15 -16.52
C ASP A 93 -1.55 -1.37 -15.61
N VAL A 94 -2.16 -2.40 -16.18
CA VAL A 94 -2.46 -3.66 -15.48
C VAL A 94 -1.18 -4.41 -15.10
N GLU A 95 -0.13 -4.34 -15.91
CA GLU A 95 1.12 -5.07 -15.65
C GLU A 95 1.88 -4.45 -14.49
N CYS A 96 1.96 -3.12 -14.45
CA CYS A 96 2.51 -2.38 -13.31
C CYS A 96 1.75 -2.72 -12.02
N LYS A 97 0.41 -2.64 -12.05
CA LYS A 97 -0.42 -2.96 -10.88
C LYS A 97 -0.17 -4.36 -10.35
N ASN A 98 -0.09 -5.36 -11.24
CA ASN A 98 0.20 -6.74 -10.85
C ASN A 98 1.61 -6.88 -10.24
N ALA A 99 2.63 -6.26 -10.85
CA ALA A 99 3.99 -6.30 -10.34
C ALA A 99 4.12 -5.62 -8.96
N VAL A 100 3.38 -4.54 -8.73
CA VAL A 100 3.31 -3.88 -7.41
C VAL A 100 2.64 -4.77 -6.38
N VAL A 101 1.53 -5.44 -6.74
CA VAL A 101 0.85 -6.41 -5.87
C VAL A 101 1.80 -7.56 -5.49
N ASP A 102 2.50 -8.14 -6.46
CA ASP A 102 3.48 -9.20 -6.21
C ASP A 102 4.59 -8.72 -5.26
N THR A 103 5.03 -7.48 -5.44
CA THR A 103 6.05 -6.85 -4.58
C THR A 103 5.53 -6.64 -3.15
N ILE A 104 4.28 -6.19 -2.98
CA ILE A 104 3.64 -6.05 -1.67
C ILE A 104 3.56 -7.41 -0.96
N ILE A 105 3.08 -8.44 -1.66
CA ILE A 105 2.98 -9.80 -1.10
C ILE A 105 4.37 -10.31 -0.68
N ALA A 106 5.39 -10.12 -1.50
CA ALA A 106 6.76 -10.50 -1.18
C ALA A 106 7.25 -9.79 0.10
N VAL A 107 6.97 -8.49 0.26
CA VAL A 107 7.32 -7.74 1.48
C VAL A 107 6.57 -8.29 2.69
N VAL A 108 5.26 -8.55 2.58
CA VAL A 108 4.44 -9.14 3.66
C VAL A 108 4.99 -10.50 4.10
N VAL A 109 5.31 -11.38 3.15
CA VAL A 109 5.83 -12.72 3.44
C VAL A 109 7.18 -12.64 4.17
N LYS A 110 8.05 -11.72 3.76
CA LYS A 110 9.39 -11.55 4.34
C LYS A 110 9.37 -10.89 5.71
N THR A 111 8.59 -9.82 5.87
CA THR A 111 8.54 -9.02 7.09
C THR A 111 7.54 -9.54 8.12
N LYS A 112 6.56 -10.33 7.68
CA LYS A 112 5.35 -10.71 8.45
C LYS A 112 4.57 -9.48 8.94
N ARG A 113 4.64 -8.37 8.19
CA ARG A 113 3.91 -7.13 8.45
C ARG A 113 2.84 -6.94 7.38
N CYS A 114 1.71 -6.41 7.78
CA CYS A 114 0.60 -6.11 6.88
C CYS A 114 0.67 -4.63 6.46
N PRO A 115 0.38 -4.27 5.21
CA PRO A 115 0.18 -2.87 4.80
C PRO A 115 -1.11 -2.33 5.44
N ILE A 116 -1.02 -1.78 6.65
CA ILE A 116 -2.10 -1.04 7.31
C ILE A 116 -1.69 0.42 7.53
N GLY A 117 -2.61 1.26 8.03
CA GLY A 117 -2.36 2.69 8.25
C GLY A 117 -2.18 3.48 6.95
N GLY A 118 -1.10 4.24 6.84
CA GLY A 118 -0.84 5.12 5.70
C GLY A 118 -0.93 4.46 4.31
N ALA A 119 -0.48 3.22 4.14
CA ALA A 119 -0.59 2.51 2.86
C ALA A 119 -2.05 2.23 2.48
N THR A 120 -2.87 1.82 3.46
CA THR A 120 -4.32 1.63 3.27
C THR A 120 -5.02 2.92 2.94
N ASN A 121 -4.66 4.01 3.64
CA ASN A 121 -5.23 5.32 3.36
C ASN A 121 -4.95 5.77 1.92
N ILE A 122 -3.72 5.59 1.43
CA ILE A 122 -3.33 5.91 0.05
C ILE A 122 -4.14 5.10 -0.96
N ILE A 123 -4.25 3.77 -0.77
CA ILE A 123 -5.01 2.92 -1.70
C ILE A 123 -6.49 3.31 -1.73
N TYR A 124 -7.14 3.48 -0.57
CA TYR A 124 -8.57 3.82 -0.53
C TYR A 124 -8.83 5.22 -1.08
N ALA A 125 -7.97 6.21 -0.80
CA ALA A 125 -8.11 7.55 -1.36
C ALA A 125 -7.87 7.59 -2.87
N GLY A 126 -6.93 6.78 -3.38
CA GLY A 126 -6.50 6.79 -4.78
C GLY A 126 -7.20 5.79 -5.70
N THR A 127 -8.12 4.97 -5.19
CA THR A 127 -8.81 3.94 -5.99
C THR A 127 -10.33 4.01 -5.81
N LYS A 128 -11.08 3.49 -6.79
CA LYS A 128 -12.55 3.38 -6.69
C LYS A 128 -12.96 2.19 -5.83
N GLU A 129 -14.20 2.21 -5.34
CA GLU A 129 -14.84 1.05 -4.73
C GLU A 129 -14.77 -0.16 -5.68
N GLY A 130 -14.47 -1.34 -5.13
CA GLY A 130 -14.26 -2.57 -5.89
C GLY A 130 -12.88 -2.72 -6.54
N SER A 131 -11.93 -1.80 -6.31
CA SER A 131 -10.55 -1.96 -6.78
C SER A 131 -9.90 -3.23 -6.20
N PRO A 132 -9.18 -4.03 -7.02
CA PRO A 132 -8.47 -5.22 -6.54
C PRO A 132 -7.49 -4.97 -5.39
N ALA A 133 -6.84 -3.81 -5.35
CA ALA A 133 -5.95 -3.47 -4.24
C ALA A 133 -6.67 -3.34 -2.91
N ARG A 134 -7.90 -2.78 -2.88
CA ARG A 134 -8.68 -2.69 -1.64
C ARG A 134 -8.99 -4.09 -1.10
N HIS A 135 -9.42 -5.01 -1.97
CA HIS A 135 -9.66 -6.40 -1.58
C HIS A 135 -8.40 -7.11 -1.10
N LEU A 136 -7.27 -6.91 -1.78
CA LEU A 136 -5.98 -7.47 -1.36
C LEU A 136 -5.59 -7.01 0.05
N LEU A 137 -5.73 -5.71 0.37
CA LEU A 137 -5.40 -5.20 1.70
C LEU A 137 -6.27 -5.84 2.79
N VAL A 138 -7.57 -5.98 2.53
CA VAL A 138 -8.52 -6.60 3.45
C VAL A 138 -8.19 -8.09 3.67
N GLU A 139 -7.88 -8.82 2.59
CA GLU A 139 -7.54 -10.24 2.66
C GLU A 139 -6.22 -10.46 3.42
N LEU A 140 -5.18 -9.69 3.08
CA LEU A 140 -3.89 -9.73 3.78
C LEU A 140 -4.07 -9.42 5.27
N PHE A 141 -4.93 -8.46 5.60
CA PHE A 141 -5.22 -8.10 6.98
C PHE A 141 -5.93 -9.23 7.73
N ALA A 142 -7.07 -9.71 7.21
CA ALA A 142 -7.85 -10.77 7.83
C ALA A 142 -7.03 -12.05 8.04
N GLN A 143 -6.22 -12.42 7.04
CA GLN A 143 -5.37 -13.59 7.12
C GLN A 143 -4.25 -13.42 8.14
N ASN A 144 -3.60 -12.26 8.23
CA ASN A 144 -2.55 -12.01 9.24
C ASN A 144 -3.09 -12.04 10.67
N VAL A 145 -4.30 -11.50 10.89
CA VAL A 145 -4.99 -11.59 12.20
C VAL A 145 -5.32 -13.06 12.52
N TYR A 146 -5.89 -13.79 11.58
CA TYR A 146 -6.30 -15.19 11.77
C TYR A 146 -5.13 -16.10 12.15
N ILE A 147 -4.01 -16.00 11.45
CA ILE A 147 -2.80 -16.81 11.72
C ILE A 147 -2.00 -16.30 12.92
N GLY A 148 -2.51 -15.31 13.67
CA GLY A 148 -1.86 -14.74 14.85
C GLY A 148 -0.53 -14.07 14.54
N ARG A 149 -0.34 -13.60 13.30
CA ARG A 149 0.86 -12.89 12.86
C ARG A 149 0.78 -11.39 13.11
N THR A 150 -0.27 -10.90 13.76
CA THR A 150 -0.37 -9.49 14.11
C THR A 150 0.78 -9.07 15.02
N CYS A 151 1.79 -8.48 14.35
CA CYS A 151 2.45 -7.20 14.61
C CYS A 151 2.37 -6.71 16.07
N GLY A 152 3.53 -6.34 16.63
CA GLY A 152 3.71 -6.04 18.05
C GLY A 152 2.75 -4.99 18.64
N ARG A 153 2.86 -4.74 19.95
CA ARG A 153 1.93 -3.95 20.81
C ARG A 153 1.32 -2.64 20.24
N THR A 154 1.88 -2.07 19.17
CA THR A 154 1.52 -0.78 18.54
C THR A 154 0.66 -0.89 17.27
N TRP A 155 0.37 -2.09 16.74
CA TRP A 155 -0.34 -2.18 15.44
C TRP A 155 -1.77 -1.60 15.46
N MET A 156 -2.42 -1.60 16.63
CA MET A 156 -3.74 -0.96 16.80
C MET A 156 -3.67 0.57 16.71
N ASP A 157 -2.48 1.18 16.86
CA ASP A 157 -2.33 2.62 16.65
C ASP A 157 -2.50 2.99 15.18
N GLU A 158 -2.13 2.10 14.25
CA GLU A 158 -2.25 2.29 12.81
C GLU A 158 -3.72 2.31 12.34
N PHE A 159 -4.66 1.80 13.15
CA PHE A 159 -6.09 1.90 12.86
C PHE A 159 -6.60 3.34 12.82
N LYS A 160 -5.94 4.26 13.54
CA LYS A 160 -6.30 5.68 13.53
C LYS A 160 -6.08 6.32 12.16
N GLU A 161 -5.15 5.77 11.38
CA GLU A 161 -4.84 6.22 10.02
C GLU A 161 -5.63 5.46 8.97
N CYS A 162 -6.36 4.41 9.35
CA CYS A 162 -7.13 3.60 8.41
C CYS A 162 -8.45 4.29 8.05
N PRO A 163 -8.85 4.31 6.77
CA PRO A 163 -10.17 4.74 6.35
C PRO A 163 -11.26 3.91 7.03
N HIS A 164 -12.39 4.56 7.36
CA HIS A 164 -13.54 3.88 7.95
C HIS A 164 -14.05 2.73 7.06
N GLU A 165 -14.09 2.93 5.75
CA GLU A 165 -14.49 1.89 4.78
C GLU A 165 -13.63 0.62 4.92
N PHE A 166 -12.30 0.78 5.01
CA PHE A 166 -11.39 -0.35 5.23
C PHE A 166 -11.70 -1.09 6.52
N LEU A 167 -11.95 -0.38 7.63
CA LEU A 167 -12.25 -1.00 8.90
C LEU A 167 -13.54 -1.83 8.83
N VAL A 168 -14.56 -1.32 8.12
CA VAL A 168 -15.81 -2.06 7.87
C VAL A 168 -15.56 -3.32 7.05
N ASP A 169 -14.82 -3.22 5.95
CA ASP A 169 -14.52 -4.37 5.09
C ASP A 169 -13.66 -5.41 5.81
N ALA A 170 -12.68 -4.96 6.57
CA ALA A 170 -11.83 -5.80 7.41
C ALA A 170 -12.65 -6.56 8.47
N MET A 171 -13.61 -5.91 9.13
CA MET A 171 -14.48 -6.58 10.10
C MET A 171 -15.33 -7.67 9.44
N LYS A 172 -15.88 -7.42 8.24
CA LYS A 172 -16.63 -8.44 7.48
C LYS A 172 -15.74 -9.63 7.13
N ALA A 173 -14.56 -9.37 6.57
CA ALA A 173 -13.60 -10.42 6.22
C ALA A 173 -13.14 -11.23 7.44
N LEU A 174 -12.96 -10.58 8.60
CA LEU A 174 -12.65 -11.27 9.85
C LEU A 174 -13.80 -12.17 10.32
N ASP A 175 -15.05 -11.74 10.20
CA ASP A 175 -16.22 -12.57 10.55
C ASP A 175 -16.30 -13.81 9.65
N GLU A 176 -16.06 -13.64 8.35
CA GLU A 176 -15.99 -14.74 7.39
C GLU A 176 -14.84 -15.72 7.67
N THR A 177 -13.69 -15.21 8.10
CA THR A 177 -12.49 -16.02 8.40
C THR A 177 -12.59 -16.71 9.77
N ARG A 178 -13.27 -16.07 10.73
CA ARG A 178 -13.46 -16.57 12.09
C ARG A 178 -14.56 -17.63 12.09
N GLY A 179 -14.18 -18.88 11.83
CA GLY A 179 -15.09 -20.02 11.93
C GLY A 179 -15.95 -19.98 13.21
N LYS A 180 -17.16 -20.58 13.16
CA LYS A 180 -18.17 -20.47 14.23
C LYS A 180 -17.54 -20.62 15.61
N PRO A 181 -17.74 -19.65 16.53
CA PRO A 181 -17.19 -19.76 17.86
C PRO A 181 -17.69 -21.06 18.48
N GLN A 182 -16.78 -21.87 19.03
CA GLN A 182 -17.18 -22.92 19.96
C GLN A 182 -17.96 -22.24 21.07
N TYR A 183 -19.19 -22.70 21.31
CA TYR A 183 -20.10 -22.08 22.28
C TYR A 183 -19.35 -21.85 23.61
N ARG A 184 -19.18 -20.58 23.95
CA ARG A 184 -18.77 -20.15 25.28
C ARG A 184 -19.96 -19.37 25.86
N PRO A 185 -20.49 -19.76 27.03
CA PRO A 185 -21.48 -18.95 27.72
C PRO A 185 -20.95 -17.51 27.85
N TYR A 186 -21.79 -16.52 27.58
CA TYR A 186 -21.39 -15.12 27.76
C TYR A 186 -21.00 -14.91 29.23
N PRO A 187 -19.84 -14.29 29.51
CA PRO A 187 -19.48 -13.90 30.86
C PRO A 187 -20.58 -13.00 31.43
N GLY A 188 -21.22 -13.42 32.53
CA GLY A 188 -22.26 -12.64 33.20
C GLY A 188 -23.70 -13.14 33.04
N ILE A 189 -23.97 -14.18 32.25
CA ILE A 189 -25.33 -14.76 32.19
C ILE A 189 -25.72 -15.51 33.49
N ASP A 190 -24.74 -15.94 34.30
CA ASP A 190 -25.00 -16.62 35.59
C ASP A 190 -24.97 -15.69 36.82
N VAL A 191 -24.73 -14.37 36.64
CA VAL A 191 -24.74 -13.40 37.75
C VAL A 191 -25.64 -12.23 37.43
N HIS A 192 -26.88 -12.34 37.88
CA HIS A 192 -27.92 -11.31 37.86
C HIS A 192 -27.60 -10.16 38.85
N THR A 193 -26.39 -9.62 38.84
CA THR A 193 -25.99 -8.49 39.70
C THR A 193 -25.57 -7.31 38.85
N SER A 194 -26.57 -6.47 38.56
CA SER A 194 -26.56 -5.02 38.32
C SER A 194 -25.30 -4.37 37.74
N TYR A 195 -25.38 -3.95 36.48
CA TYR A 195 -24.60 -2.83 35.94
C TYR A 195 -25.20 -1.48 36.40
N HIS A 196 -25.21 -1.24 37.70
CA HIS A 196 -25.53 0.06 38.28
C HIS A 196 -24.38 0.46 39.21
N GLY A 197 -23.54 1.37 38.70
CA GLY A 197 -22.52 2.11 39.42
C GLY A 197 -22.40 3.49 38.79
#